data_AF-A0A433PTV2-F1
#
_entry.id   AF-A0A433PTV2-F1
#
_cell.length_a   1.000
_cell.length_b   1.000
_cell.length_c   1.000
_cell.angle_alpha   90.00
_cell.angle_beta   90.00
_cell.angle_gamma   90.00
#
_symmetry.space_group_name_H-M   'P 1'
#
loop_
_entity.id
_entity.type
_entity.pdbx_description
1 polymer ?
#
loop_
_entity_poly.entity_id
_entity_poly.type
_entity_poly.pdbx_seq_one_letter_code
_entity_poly.pdbx_strand_id
1 'polypeptide(L)'
;MARDNKSQSLHSRRHLAGKDAFLDGGKSGLSRTIARLFNDLYDGLPMVAPLKMSEDEHCYMFLHPITRPFFLGSRKEYKLLLNRATAGSKQRPDLACVVDNIPILASEIKPLGYTQLQQRKDSLKVQLRARKSINQQLQTKGGPGEAAMFINMGALMESFFMDLKYDGLYRSWPFLTTRLVIDKPAIPLAEFAISHLMALEERVGKIAENYKYRSNKSTPPTQMIFMRELPDSPQLKFLLH
;
A
#
# COMPACT_ATOMS: atom_id res chain seq x y z
N MET A 1 -19.28 48.76 -6.60
CA MET A 1 -19.05 48.51 -5.16
C MET A 1 -20.31 47.87 -4.60
N ALA A 2 -20.34 46.72 -3.94
CA ALA A 2 -19.41 45.62 -3.76
C ALA A 2 -20.29 44.37 -3.55
N ARG A 3 -19.88 43.23 -4.12
CA ARG A 3 -20.54 41.92 -3.93
C ARG A 3 -20.03 41.33 -2.63
N ASP A 4 -20.91 41.07 -1.68
CA ASP A 4 -20.56 40.29 -0.48
C ASP A 4 -20.59 38.79 -0.80
N ASN A 5 -19.40 38.26 -1.08
CA ASN A 5 -19.11 36.83 -1.10
C ASN A 5 -19.21 36.28 0.34
N LYS A 6 -20.31 35.62 0.69
CA LYS A 6 -20.32 34.69 1.82
C LYS A 6 -19.58 33.42 1.42
N SER A 7 -18.30 33.38 1.81
CA SER A 7 -17.49 32.16 1.86
C SER A 7 -18.25 31.08 2.63
N GLN A 8 -18.70 30.03 1.92
CA GLN A 8 -19.16 28.80 2.52
C GLN A 8 -17.95 28.09 3.12
N SER A 9 -17.83 28.14 4.45
CA SER A 9 -16.97 27.25 5.22
C SER A 9 -17.50 25.82 5.06
N LEU A 10 -16.86 25.04 4.18
CA LEU A 10 -17.02 23.59 4.13
C LEU A 10 -16.27 22.96 5.33
N HIS A 11 -16.97 22.08 6.03
CA HIS A 11 -16.47 21.07 6.98
C HIS A 11 -15.92 21.53 8.35
N SER A 12 -16.81 21.94 9.24
CA SER A 12 -16.64 21.59 10.67
C SER A 12 -17.19 20.18 10.92
N ARG A 13 -16.32 19.16 10.96
CA ARG A 13 -16.67 17.83 11.50
C ARG A 13 -16.90 17.97 13.01
N ARG A 14 -18.12 17.72 13.48
CA ARG A 14 -18.45 17.77 14.92
C ARG A 14 -18.05 16.45 15.56
N HIS A 15 -17.03 16.48 16.41
CA HIS A 15 -16.73 15.39 17.33
C HIS A 15 -17.69 15.47 18.53
N LEU A 16 -18.31 14.35 18.90
CA LEU A 16 -19.18 14.29 20.07
C LEU A 16 -18.36 13.81 21.27
N ALA A 17 -17.98 14.74 22.14
CA ALA A 17 -17.42 14.36 23.43
C ALA A 17 -18.52 13.73 24.29
N GLY A 18 -18.29 12.49 24.78
CA GLY A 18 -19.14 11.84 25.78
C GLY A 18 -20.34 11.02 25.27
N LYS A 19 -20.36 10.63 23.98
CA LYS A 19 -21.30 9.63 23.45
C LYS A 19 -20.54 8.49 22.80
N ASP A 20 -21.13 7.28 22.76
CA ASP A 20 -20.57 6.06 22.16
C ASP A 20 -20.29 6.17 20.63
N ALA A 21 -20.45 7.36 20.04
CA ALA A 21 -20.15 7.64 18.63
C ALA A 21 -19.20 8.85 18.54
N PHE A 22 -18.01 8.63 17.99
CA PHE A 22 -16.93 9.63 17.90
C PHE A 22 -17.11 10.61 16.74
N LEU A 23 -17.75 10.16 15.66
CA LEU A 23 -18.26 11.01 14.59
C LEU A 23 -19.79 10.91 14.48
N ASP A 24 -20.43 12.07 14.36
CA ASP A 24 -21.85 12.16 14.01
C ASP A 24 -22.03 11.96 12.50
N GLY A 25 -22.89 11.00 12.14
CA GLY A 25 -23.25 10.70 10.76
C GLY A 25 -24.11 11.77 10.08
N GLY A 26 -24.62 12.75 10.82
CA GLY A 26 -25.46 13.81 10.26
C GLY A 26 -26.71 13.26 9.55
N LYS A 27 -27.31 14.07 8.65
CA LYS A 27 -28.57 13.71 7.97
C LYS A 27 -28.38 12.94 6.66
N SER A 28 -27.24 13.08 6.00
CA SER A 28 -27.00 12.45 4.69
C SER A 28 -26.65 10.96 4.84
N GLY A 29 -26.93 10.16 3.80
CA GLY A 29 -26.55 8.74 3.79
C GLY A 29 -25.04 8.53 3.78
N LEU A 30 -24.32 9.32 2.98
CA LEU A 30 -22.86 9.28 2.88
C LEU A 30 -22.18 9.63 4.21
N SER A 31 -22.64 10.70 4.87
CA SER A 31 -22.10 11.11 6.17
C SER A 31 -22.30 10.03 7.23
N ARG A 32 -23.43 9.30 7.22
CA ARG A 32 -23.66 8.15 8.10
C ARG A 32 -22.71 6.99 7.81
N THR A 33 -22.45 6.69 6.53
CA THR A 33 -21.50 5.63 6.16
C THR A 33 -20.08 5.96 6.63
N ILE A 34 -19.63 7.21 6.44
CA ILE A 34 -18.30 7.65 6.88
C ILE A 34 -18.19 7.59 8.41
N ALA A 35 -19.22 8.07 9.14
CA ALA A 35 -19.22 8.01 10.60
C ALA A 35 -19.18 6.58 11.12
N ARG A 36 -19.91 5.64 10.50
CA ARG A 36 -19.84 4.21 10.86
C ARG A 36 -18.43 3.66 10.65
N LEU A 37 -17.83 3.85 9.47
CA LEU A 37 -16.47 3.37 9.19
C LEU A 37 -15.45 3.89 10.20
N PHE A 38 -15.56 5.16 10.59
CA PHE A 38 -14.67 5.76 11.56
C PHE A 38 -14.89 5.22 12.98
N ASN A 39 -16.14 5.07 13.41
CA ASN A 39 -16.45 4.55 14.74
C ASN A 39 -16.05 3.07 14.85
N ASP A 40 -16.33 2.26 13.81
CA ASP A 40 -15.90 0.86 13.73
C ASP A 40 -14.38 0.73 13.81
N LEU A 41 -13.64 1.64 13.13
CA LEU A 41 -12.19 1.71 13.24
C LEU A 41 -11.75 2.07 14.66
N TYR A 42 -12.38 3.07 15.29
CA TYR A 42 -12.04 3.51 16.64
C TYR A 42 -12.26 2.42 17.69
N ASP A 43 -13.39 1.73 17.62
CA ASP A 43 -13.77 0.70 18.60
C ASP A 43 -12.84 -0.52 18.53
N GLY A 44 -12.29 -0.82 17.36
CA GLY A 44 -11.30 -1.87 17.16
C GLY A 44 -9.88 -1.55 17.66
N LEU A 45 -9.59 -0.30 18.03
CA LEU A 45 -8.23 0.12 18.40
C LEU A 45 -7.95 0.02 19.91
N PRO A 46 -6.75 -0.45 20.29
CA PRO A 46 -6.32 -0.42 21.67
C PRO A 46 -6.00 1.03 22.11
N MET A 47 -6.01 1.27 23.43
CA MET A 47 -5.54 2.55 23.98
C MET A 47 -4.05 2.78 23.71
N VAL A 48 -3.24 1.71 23.76
CA VAL A 48 -1.81 1.71 23.46
C VAL A 48 -1.53 0.42 22.68
N ALA A 49 -0.87 0.54 21.52
CA ALA A 49 -0.53 -0.61 20.70
C ALA A 49 0.48 -1.53 21.42
N PRO A 50 0.29 -2.86 21.39
CA PRO A 50 1.22 -3.80 22.02
C PRO A 50 2.57 -3.80 21.28
N LEU A 51 3.67 -3.76 22.04
CA LEU A 51 5.03 -3.83 21.49
C LEU A 51 5.38 -5.21 20.91
N LYS A 52 4.68 -6.25 21.34
CA LYS A 52 4.86 -7.63 20.87
C LYS A 52 3.55 -8.10 20.25
N MET A 53 3.58 -8.31 18.95
CA MET A 53 2.50 -8.92 18.17
C MET A 53 3.08 -9.59 16.93
N SER A 54 2.37 -10.54 16.35
CA SER A 54 2.74 -11.15 15.08
C SER A 54 2.43 -10.23 13.90
N GLU A 55 3.04 -10.50 12.73
CA GLU A 55 2.73 -9.80 11.48
C GLU A 55 1.27 -9.99 11.07
N ASP A 56 0.70 -11.19 11.27
CA ASP A 56 -0.69 -11.48 10.90
C ASP A 56 -1.68 -10.71 11.78
N GLU A 57 -1.45 -10.67 13.09
CA GLU A 57 -2.24 -9.86 14.03
C GLU A 57 -2.15 -8.38 13.68
N HIS A 58 -0.95 -7.88 13.36
CA HIS A 58 -0.73 -6.49 12.96
C HIS A 58 -1.51 -6.15 11.70
N CYS A 59 -1.45 -7.02 10.69
CA CYS A 59 -2.21 -6.85 9.46
C CYS A 59 -3.72 -6.89 9.73
N TYR A 60 -4.19 -7.89 10.46
CA TYR A 60 -5.61 -8.08 10.74
C TYR A 60 -6.23 -6.91 11.51
N MET A 61 -5.55 -6.44 12.56
CA MET A 61 -6.08 -5.38 13.42
C MET A 61 -5.96 -3.99 12.82
N PHE A 62 -4.85 -3.67 12.15
CA PHE A 62 -4.56 -2.29 11.79
C PHE A 62 -4.56 -2.03 10.29
N LEU A 63 -3.98 -2.93 9.49
CA LEU A 63 -3.77 -2.67 8.07
C LEU A 63 -4.95 -3.10 7.19
N HIS A 64 -5.48 -4.30 7.37
CA HIS A 64 -6.58 -4.86 6.59
C HIS A 64 -7.87 -4.01 6.64
N PRO A 65 -8.28 -3.45 7.80
CA PRO A 65 -9.48 -2.62 7.88
C PRO A 65 -9.42 -1.40 6.94
N ILE A 66 -8.24 -0.79 6.81
CA ILE A 66 -8.07 0.41 5.98
C ILE A 66 -7.64 0.11 4.54
N THR A 67 -7.02 -1.04 4.26
CA THR A 67 -6.56 -1.41 2.89
C THR A 67 -7.64 -2.08 2.05
N ARG A 68 -8.42 -2.99 2.63
CA ARG A 68 -9.43 -3.77 1.89
C ARG A 68 -10.42 -2.90 1.12
N PRO A 69 -10.97 -1.79 1.66
CA PRO A 69 -11.92 -0.96 0.93
C PRO A 69 -11.39 -0.42 -0.40
N PHE A 70 -10.08 -0.22 -0.54
CA PHE A 70 -9.47 0.34 -1.74
C PHE A 70 -9.01 -0.73 -2.72
N PHE A 71 -8.36 -1.77 -2.21
CA PHE A 71 -7.69 -2.78 -3.04
C PHE A 71 -8.56 -4.00 -3.37
N LEU A 72 -9.61 -4.29 -2.59
CA LEU A 72 -10.48 -5.44 -2.82
C LEU A 72 -11.65 -5.03 -3.74
N GLY A 73 -11.85 -5.78 -4.83
CA GLY A 73 -13.02 -5.59 -5.68
C GLY A 73 -12.94 -6.37 -6.99
N SER A 74 -14.08 -6.86 -7.48
CA SER A 74 -14.16 -7.64 -8.73
C SER A 74 -13.86 -6.82 -10.00
N ARG A 75 -13.87 -5.49 -9.90
CA ARG A 75 -13.59 -4.56 -11.00
C ARG A 75 -12.12 -4.11 -11.06
N LYS A 76 -11.26 -4.64 -10.19
CA LYS A 76 -9.84 -4.29 -10.21
C LYS A 76 -9.13 -5.02 -11.35
N GLU A 77 -8.19 -4.34 -11.99
CA GLU A 77 -7.39 -4.92 -13.07
C GLU A 77 -6.30 -5.88 -12.58
N TYR A 78 -6.23 -6.08 -11.27
CA TYR A 78 -5.29 -6.96 -10.59
C TYR A 78 -6.03 -7.86 -9.60
N LYS A 79 -5.42 -9.00 -9.28
CA LYS A 79 -5.80 -9.84 -8.15
C LYS A 79 -5.09 -9.33 -6.89
N LEU A 80 -5.86 -9.03 -5.85
CA LEU A 80 -5.32 -8.77 -4.53
C LEU A 80 -4.94 -10.09 -3.85
N LEU A 81 -3.68 -10.20 -3.43
CA LEU A 81 -3.19 -11.23 -2.54
C LEU A 81 -2.98 -10.61 -1.17
N LEU A 82 -3.74 -11.10 -0.19
CA LEU A 82 -3.50 -10.89 1.22
C LEU A 82 -3.05 -12.23 1.76
N ASN A 83 -1.74 -12.47 1.74
CA ASN A 83 -1.24 -13.72 2.28
C ASN A 83 -1.47 -13.73 3.80
N ARG A 84 -1.70 -14.91 4.37
CA ARG A 84 -1.66 -15.11 5.83
C ARG A 84 -0.34 -15.78 6.18
N ALA A 85 0.25 -15.41 7.31
CA ALA A 85 1.28 -16.24 7.91
C ALA A 85 0.62 -17.60 8.26
N THR A 86 0.89 -18.64 7.48
CA THR A 86 0.41 -20.00 7.80
C THR A 86 1.56 -20.77 8.44
N ALA A 87 1.31 -21.40 9.59
CA ALA A 87 2.33 -22.21 10.27
C ALA A 87 2.82 -23.32 9.30
N GLY A 88 4.13 -23.39 9.07
CA GLY A 88 4.75 -24.32 8.11
C GLY A 88 4.82 -23.82 6.66
N SER A 89 4.19 -22.68 6.33
CA SER A 89 4.33 -22.02 5.04
C SER A 89 5.47 -21.00 5.06
N LYS A 90 6.23 -20.91 3.97
CA LYS A 90 7.18 -19.81 3.73
C LYS A 90 6.48 -18.52 3.27
N GLN A 91 5.17 -18.54 3.04
CA GLN A 91 4.42 -17.36 2.58
C GLN A 91 4.11 -16.43 3.76
N ARG A 92 4.70 -15.23 3.71
CA ARG A 92 4.49 -14.15 4.67
C ARG A 92 3.21 -13.38 4.38
N PRO A 93 2.60 -12.72 5.38
CA PRO A 93 1.46 -11.86 5.17
C PRO A 93 1.89 -10.58 4.45
N ASP A 94 1.93 -10.68 3.13
CA ASP A 94 2.20 -9.57 2.22
C ASP A 94 0.87 -9.14 1.56
N LEU A 95 0.70 -7.83 1.41
CA LEU A 95 -0.26 -7.19 0.52
C LEU A 95 0.40 -7.06 -0.86
N ALA A 96 -0.12 -7.79 -1.84
CA ALA A 96 0.36 -7.73 -3.22
C ALA A 96 -0.78 -7.59 -4.21
N CYS A 97 -0.55 -6.82 -5.27
CA CYS A 97 -1.47 -6.71 -6.40
C CYS A 97 -0.82 -7.36 -7.61
N VAL A 98 -1.48 -8.35 -8.20
CA VAL A 98 -0.88 -9.22 -9.22
C VAL A 98 -1.69 -9.19 -10.51
N VAL A 99 -1.01 -9.04 -11.64
CA VAL A 99 -1.58 -9.14 -12.99
C VAL A 99 -0.80 -10.22 -13.73
N ASP A 100 -1.47 -11.22 -14.29
CA ASP A 100 -0.84 -12.35 -15.01
C ASP A 100 0.32 -13.01 -14.22
N ASN A 101 0.11 -13.21 -12.92
CA ASN A 101 1.10 -13.74 -11.98
C ASN A 101 2.35 -12.86 -11.74
N ILE A 102 2.36 -11.63 -12.24
CA ILE A 102 3.43 -10.65 -12.01
C ILE A 102 2.97 -9.60 -10.99
N PRO A 103 3.71 -9.40 -9.87
CA PRO A 103 3.32 -8.45 -8.83
C PRO A 103 3.55 -7.00 -9.28
N ILE A 104 2.47 -6.25 -9.47
CA ILE A 104 2.51 -4.81 -9.77
C ILE A 104 2.71 -3.98 -8.50
N LEU A 105 2.19 -4.48 -7.37
CA LEU A 105 2.50 -3.99 -6.02
C LEU A 105 3.11 -5.13 -5.21
N ALA A 106 4.24 -4.87 -4.58
CA ALA A 106 4.81 -5.73 -3.55
C ALA A 106 4.84 -4.98 -2.21
N SER A 107 4.61 -5.70 -1.11
CA SER A 107 4.79 -5.15 0.23
C SER A 107 5.82 -5.89 1.05
N GLU A 108 6.22 -5.26 2.16
CA GLU A 108 6.79 -5.95 3.33
C GLU A 108 6.25 -5.28 4.59
N ILE A 109 5.78 -6.11 5.53
CA ILE A 109 5.08 -5.65 6.73
C ILE A 109 5.80 -6.18 7.97
N LYS A 110 5.96 -5.32 8.97
CA LYS A 110 6.47 -5.68 10.29
C LYS A 110 5.61 -5.03 11.38
N PRO A 111 5.36 -5.72 12.50
CA PRO A 111 4.75 -5.11 13.67
C PRO A 111 5.70 -4.11 14.34
N LEU A 112 5.24 -3.50 15.44
CA LEU A 112 6.12 -2.76 16.34
C LEU A 112 7.28 -3.66 16.87
N GLY A 113 8.37 -3.02 17.29
CA GLY A 113 9.52 -3.72 17.88
C GLY A 113 10.50 -4.33 16.88
N TYR A 114 10.43 -3.96 15.59
CA TYR A 114 11.42 -4.35 14.59
C TYR A 114 12.78 -3.69 14.85
N THR A 115 13.87 -4.34 14.42
CA THR A 115 15.23 -3.77 14.52
C THR A 115 15.57 -2.95 13.28
N GLN A 116 16.49 -2.00 13.41
CA GLN A 116 16.97 -1.21 12.26
C GLN A 116 17.57 -2.09 11.15
N LEU A 117 18.25 -3.19 11.53
CA LEU A 117 18.77 -4.16 10.57
C LEU A 117 17.64 -4.84 9.78
N GLN A 118 16.56 -5.23 10.47
CA GLN A 118 15.39 -5.84 9.85
C GLN A 118 14.74 -4.86 8.87
N GLN A 119 14.57 -3.59 9.26
CA GLN A 119 14.06 -2.53 8.38
C GLN A 119 14.88 -2.42 7.09
N ARG A 120 16.22 -2.33 7.19
CA ARG A 120 17.10 -2.22 6.00
C ARG A 120 16.98 -3.44 5.09
N LYS A 121 16.91 -4.64 5.67
CA LYS A 121 16.76 -5.89 4.92
C LYS A 121 15.44 -5.93 4.15
N ASP A 122 14.36 -5.51 4.79
CA ASP A 122 13.02 -5.49 4.22
C ASP A 122 12.86 -4.42 3.13
N SER A 123 13.45 -3.25 3.33
CA SER A 123 13.54 -2.22 2.29
C SER A 123 14.29 -2.74 1.06
N LEU A 124 15.43 -3.42 1.24
CA LEU A 124 16.16 -4.00 0.11
C LEU A 124 15.34 -5.10 -0.58
N LYS A 125 14.66 -5.94 0.19
CA LYS A 125 13.82 -7.03 -0.33
C LYS A 125 12.70 -6.52 -1.22
N VAL A 126 11.95 -5.49 -0.80
CA VAL A 126 10.85 -4.96 -1.61
C VAL A 126 11.36 -4.29 -2.90
N GLN A 127 12.51 -3.62 -2.85
CA GLN A 127 13.19 -3.03 -4.02
C GLN A 127 13.58 -4.11 -5.04
N LEU A 128 14.15 -5.22 -4.57
CA LEU A 128 14.51 -6.34 -5.43
C LEU A 128 13.28 -7.02 -6.04
N ARG A 129 12.19 -7.15 -5.29
CA ARG A 129 10.90 -7.66 -5.80
C ARG A 129 10.33 -6.75 -6.89
N ALA A 130 10.36 -5.43 -6.70
CA ALA A 130 9.91 -4.46 -7.69
C ALA A 130 10.75 -4.53 -8.98
N ARG A 131 12.09 -4.58 -8.84
CA ARG A 131 12.99 -4.78 -9.99
C ARG A 131 12.69 -6.08 -10.74
N LYS A 132 12.50 -7.19 -10.02
CA LYS A 132 12.14 -8.48 -10.62
C LYS A 132 10.83 -8.37 -11.42
N SER A 133 9.82 -7.73 -10.84
CA SER A 133 8.53 -7.50 -11.50
C SER A 133 8.70 -6.70 -12.79
N ILE A 134 9.42 -5.57 -12.75
CA ILE A 134 9.67 -4.73 -13.93
C ILE A 134 10.29 -5.56 -15.07
N ASN A 135 11.29 -6.39 -14.76
CA ASN A 135 11.95 -7.24 -15.75
C ASN A 135 10.97 -8.23 -16.37
N GLN A 136 10.14 -8.88 -15.53
CA GLN A 136 9.12 -9.82 -15.99
C GLN A 136 8.06 -9.13 -16.85
N GLN A 137 7.59 -7.93 -16.46
CA GLN A 137 6.64 -7.16 -17.24
C GLN A 137 7.20 -6.82 -18.64
N LEU A 138 8.45 -6.38 -18.71
CA LEU A 138 9.10 -6.01 -19.96
C LEU A 138 9.32 -7.23 -20.87
N GLN A 139 9.78 -8.35 -20.32
CA GLN A 139 10.03 -9.59 -21.07
C GLN A 139 8.76 -10.25 -21.61
N THR A 140 7.63 -10.12 -20.92
CA THR A 140 6.38 -10.83 -21.28
C THR A 140 5.49 -10.06 -22.24
N LYS A 141 5.25 -8.77 -21.98
CA LYS A 141 4.31 -7.93 -22.75
C LYS A 141 4.85 -6.55 -23.07
N GLY A 142 6.13 -6.27 -22.79
CA GLY A 142 6.67 -4.92 -22.89
C GLY A 142 5.94 -3.93 -21.98
N GLY A 143 5.75 -4.29 -20.70
CA GLY A 143 5.01 -3.50 -19.71
C GLY A 143 5.55 -2.08 -19.46
N PRO A 144 4.90 -1.30 -18.58
CA PRO A 144 5.26 0.11 -18.35
C PRO A 144 6.68 0.33 -17.81
N GLY A 145 7.37 -0.74 -17.40
CA GLY A 145 8.69 -0.63 -16.77
C GLY A 145 8.59 -0.09 -15.35
N GLU A 146 7.42 -0.22 -14.70
CA GLU A 146 7.13 0.36 -13.39
C GLU A 146 6.58 -0.70 -12.40
N ALA A 147 6.87 -0.51 -11.12
CA ALA A 147 6.26 -1.28 -10.03
C ALA A 147 6.08 -0.42 -8.77
N ALA A 148 5.00 -0.66 -8.04
CA ALA A 148 4.74 -0.01 -6.76
C ALA A 148 5.29 -0.87 -5.61
N MET A 149 5.65 -0.20 -4.51
CA MET A 149 6.12 -0.83 -3.29
C MET A 149 5.41 -0.22 -2.08
N PHE A 150 5.04 -1.06 -1.12
CA PHE A 150 4.44 -0.63 0.14
C PHE A 150 5.19 -1.24 1.32
N ILE A 151 5.72 -0.41 2.19
CA ILE A 151 6.41 -0.84 3.39
C ILE A 151 5.58 -0.38 4.59
N ASN A 152 5.23 -1.30 5.47
CA ASN A 152 4.65 -0.94 6.76
C ASN A 152 5.52 -1.47 7.90
N MET A 153 6.18 -0.56 8.61
CA MET A 153 7.11 -0.85 9.70
C MET A 153 6.51 -0.35 11.00
N GLY A 154 5.73 -1.20 11.66
CA GLY A 154 4.92 -0.86 12.82
C GLY A 154 3.94 0.26 12.50
N ALA A 155 4.15 1.42 13.11
CA ALA A 155 3.31 2.60 12.90
C ALA A 155 3.63 3.37 11.61
N LEU A 156 4.73 3.09 10.92
CA LEU A 156 5.13 3.85 9.73
C LEU A 156 4.64 3.17 8.46
N MET A 157 3.99 3.92 7.56
CA MET A 157 3.64 3.48 6.22
C MET A 157 4.42 4.29 5.20
N GLU A 158 5.12 3.61 4.30
CA GLU A 158 5.88 4.21 3.23
C GLU A 158 5.50 3.57 1.90
N SER A 159 5.19 4.40 0.92
CA SER A 159 4.96 3.94 -0.45
C SER A 159 5.98 4.54 -1.39
N PHE A 160 6.48 3.69 -2.25
CA PHE A 160 7.46 4.02 -3.26
C PHE A 160 6.93 3.55 -4.61
N PHE A 161 7.50 4.11 -5.67
CA PHE A 161 7.47 3.45 -6.95
C PHE A 161 8.86 3.36 -7.52
N MET A 162 9.06 2.31 -8.30
CA MET A 162 10.27 2.05 -9.05
C MET A 162 9.96 2.11 -10.53
N ASP A 163 10.85 2.70 -11.31
CA ASP A 163 10.84 2.59 -12.75
C ASP A 163 12.20 2.22 -13.34
N LEU A 164 12.16 1.67 -14.56
CA LEU A 164 13.32 1.54 -15.44
C LEU A 164 13.16 2.55 -16.58
N LYS A 165 13.94 3.64 -16.53
CA LYS A 165 14.05 4.62 -17.63
C LYS A 165 15.34 4.42 -18.43
N TYR A 166 15.47 5.26 -19.46
CA TYR A 166 16.70 5.45 -20.23
C TYR A 166 17.91 5.54 -19.28
N ASP A 167 19.01 4.85 -19.62
CA ASP A 167 20.29 4.70 -18.88
C ASP A 167 20.46 3.46 -17.96
N GLY A 168 19.50 2.53 -17.92
CA GLY A 168 19.71 1.23 -17.24
C GLY A 168 19.82 1.29 -15.72
N LEU A 169 19.37 2.40 -15.14
CA LEU A 169 19.26 2.57 -13.70
C LEU A 169 17.79 2.39 -13.28
N TYR A 170 17.54 1.45 -12.37
CA TYR A 170 16.26 1.38 -11.66
C TYR A 170 16.24 2.50 -10.65
N ARG A 171 15.23 3.36 -10.75
CA ARG A 171 15.10 4.51 -9.86
C ARG A 171 13.90 4.25 -8.99
N SER A 172 14.09 4.36 -7.67
CA SER A 172 13.01 4.27 -6.70
C SER A 172 12.95 5.56 -5.92
N TRP A 173 11.75 6.04 -5.65
CA TRP A 173 11.56 7.19 -4.79
C TRP A 173 10.32 7.06 -3.93
N PRO A 174 10.40 7.52 -2.66
CA PRO A 174 9.22 7.61 -1.82
C PRO A 174 8.28 8.65 -2.42
N PHE A 175 6.98 8.37 -2.38
CA PHE A 175 5.97 9.35 -2.76
C PHE A 175 4.95 9.60 -1.65
N LEU A 176 4.81 8.69 -0.69
CA LEU A 176 3.98 8.89 0.50
C LEU A 176 4.66 8.30 1.73
N THR A 177 4.64 9.07 2.81
CA THR A 177 5.04 8.61 4.15
C THR A 177 4.00 9.11 5.14
N THR A 178 3.33 8.20 5.82
CA THR A 178 2.30 8.52 6.82
C THR A 178 2.38 7.57 8.00
N ARG A 179 1.59 7.82 9.06
CA ARG A 179 1.47 6.90 10.18
C ARG A 179 0.21 6.06 10.05
N LEU A 180 0.35 4.75 10.27
CA LEU A 180 -0.76 3.84 10.48
C LEU A 180 -1.41 4.14 11.84
N VAL A 181 -2.74 4.11 11.87
CA VAL A 181 -3.49 4.22 13.11
C VAL A 181 -3.48 2.86 13.80
N ILE A 182 -2.69 2.76 14.88
CA ILE A 182 -2.52 1.51 15.64
C ILE A 182 -3.02 1.62 17.09
N ASP A 183 -3.38 2.83 17.51
CA ASP A 183 -3.94 3.10 18.83
C ASP A 183 -4.91 4.29 18.78
N LYS A 184 -5.70 4.43 19.84
CA LYS A 184 -6.69 5.51 19.98
C LYS A 184 -6.06 6.92 19.90
N PRO A 185 -4.88 7.20 20.48
CA PRO A 185 -4.20 8.49 20.30
C PRO A 185 -3.87 8.83 18.84
N ALA A 186 -3.60 7.83 17.98
CA ALA A 186 -3.29 8.06 16.57
C ALA A 186 -4.52 8.28 15.67
N ILE A 187 -5.76 8.16 16.18
CA ILE A 187 -6.98 8.30 15.39
C ILE A 187 -7.10 9.59 14.56
N PRO A 188 -6.65 10.77 15.04
CA PRO A 188 -6.63 11.97 14.21
C PRO A 188 -5.83 11.83 12.92
N LEU A 189 -4.95 10.83 12.81
CA LEU A 189 -4.16 10.53 11.61
C LEU A 189 -4.87 9.62 10.61
N ALA A 190 -6.09 9.13 10.91
CA ALA A 190 -6.83 8.20 10.05
C ALA A 190 -7.04 8.75 8.64
N GLU A 191 -7.32 10.05 8.49
CA GLU A 191 -7.50 10.69 7.20
C GLU A 191 -6.23 10.64 6.34
N PHE A 192 -5.05 10.81 6.94
CA PHE A 192 -3.78 10.69 6.24
C PHE A 192 -3.49 9.23 5.84
N ALA A 193 -3.74 8.27 6.74
CA ALA A 193 -3.59 6.85 6.45
C ALA A 193 -4.51 6.38 5.31
N ILE A 194 -5.77 6.85 5.31
CA ILE A 194 -6.74 6.58 4.25
C ILE A 194 -6.30 7.21 2.92
N SER A 195 -5.94 8.49 2.94
CA SER A 195 -5.50 9.21 1.75
C SER A 195 -4.24 8.58 1.14
N HIS A 196 -3.33 8.07 2.00
CA HIS A 196 -2.15 7.33 1.57
C HIS A 196 -2.53 6.11 0.75
N LEU A 197 -3.43 5.27 1.27
CA LEU A 197 -3.84 4.03 0.62
C LEU A 197 -4.64 4.28 -0.66
N MET A 198 -5.48 5.32 -0.69
CA MET A 198 -6.18 5.74 -1.89
C MET A 198 -5.22 6.12 -3.02
N ALA A 199 -4.23 6.96 -2.73
CA ALA A 199 -3.24 7.39 -3.71
C ALA A 199 -2.33 6.24 -4.17
N LEU A 200 -1.97 5.33 -3.26
CA LEU A 200 -1.25 4.10 -3.62
C LEU A 200 -2.10 3.23 -4.57
N GLU A 201 -3.37 3.02 -4.26
CA GLU A 201 -4.26 2.20 -5.08
C GLU A 201 -4.45 2.78 -6.47
N GLU A 202 -4.65 4.10 -6.58
CA GLU A 202 -4.78 4.78 -7.86
C GLU A 202 -3.54 4.57 -8.75
N ARG A 203 -2.34 4.68 -8.16
CA ARG A 203 -1.09 4.43 -8.89
C ARG A 203 -0.99 2.97 -9.34
N VAL A 204 -1.32 2.03 -8.47
CA VAL A 204 -1.31 0.59 -8.77
C VAL A 204 -2.31 0.24 -9.87
N GLY A 205 -3.52 0.81 -9.82
CA GLY A 205 -4.54 0.65 -10.85
C GLY A 205 -4.04 1.08 -12.23
N LYS A 206 -3.39 2.24 -12.32
CA LYS A 206 -2.79 2.74 -13.57
C LYS A 206 -1.71 1.81 -14.13
N ILE A 207 -0.83 1.29 -13.28
CA ILE A 207 0.22 0.35 -13.73
C ILE A 207 -0.41 -0.97 -14.18
N ALA A 208 -1.37 -1.49 -13.42
CA ALA A 208 -2.07 -2.74 -13.71
C ALA A 208 -2.86 -2.68 -15.03
N GLU A 209 -3.63 -1.62 -15.24
CA GLU A 209 -4.37 -1.36 -16.48
C GLU A 209 -3.40 -1.29 -17.68
N ASN A 210 -2.33 -0.50 -17.56
CA ASN A 210 -1.33 -0.36 -18.60
C ASN A 210 -0.68 -1.70 -18.97
N TYR A 211 -0.37 -2.55 -17.98
CA TYR A 211 0.24 -3.85 -18.23
C TYR A 211 -0.76 -4.88 -18.79
N LYS A 212 -1.97 -4.96 -18.22
CA LYS A 212 -2.97 -5.98 -18.56
C LYS A 212 -3.39 -5.93 -20.02
N TYR A 213 -3.64 -4.72 -20.53
CA TYR A 213 -4.16 -4.50 -21.88
C TYR A 213 -3.08 -4.39 -22.97
N ARG A 214 -1.80 -4.54 -22.63
CA ARG A 214 -0.73 -4.62 -23.63
C ARG A 214 -0.76 -5.94 -24.39
N SER A 215 -0.49 -5.85 -25.69
CA SER A 215 -0.38 -7.04 -26.55
C SER A 215 0.99 -7.69 -26.45
N ASN A 216 1.04 -9.02 -26.56
CA ASN A 216 2.30 -9.79 -26.61
C ASN A 216 3.11 -9.51 -27.90
N LYS A 217 2.51 -8.85 -28.90
CA LYS A 217 3.16 -8.51 -30.19
C LYS A 217 3.86 -7.15 -30.15
N SER A 218 4.10 -6.59 -28.96
CA SER A 218 4.78 -5.31 -28.81
C SER A 218 6.19 -5.37 -29.42
N THR A 219 6.54 -4.39 -30.25
CA THR A 219 7.94 -4.03 -30.48
C THR A 219 8.62 -3.92 -29.10
N PRO A 220 9.80 -4.52 -28.89
CA PRO A 220 10.50 -4.45 -27.61
C PRO A 220 10.60 -2.98 -27.16
N PRO A 221 10.10 -2.63 -25.96
CA PRO A 221 10.25 -1.27 -25.45
C PRO A 221 11.72 -0.91 -25.41
N THR A 222 12.08 0.34 -25.73
CA THR A 222 13.46 0.82 -25.68
C THR A 222 14.11 0.56 -24.31
N GLN A 223 13.33 0.54 -23.24
CA GLN A 223 13.77 0.23 -21.87
C GLN A 223 14.36 -1.18 -21.72
N MET A 224 14.06 -2.13 -22.61
CA MET A 224 14.61 -3.49 -22.52
C MET A 224 16.13 -3.53 -22.71
N ILE A 225 16.72 -2.63 -23.52
CA ILE A 225 18.18 -2.58 -23.73
C ILE A 225 18.94 -2.19 -22.45
N PHE A 226 18.21 -1.59 -21.51
CA PHE A 226 18.69 -1.07 -20.24
C PHE A 226 18.44 -2.05 -19.09
N MET A 227 17.73 -3.15 -19.35
CA MET A 227 17.40 -4.16 -18.36
C MET A 227 18.66 -4.87 -17.89
N ARG A 228 18.86 -4.94 -16.57
CA ARG A 228 19.97 -5.67 -15.96
C ARG A 228 19.46 -6.91 -15.25
N GLU A 229 20.15 -8.02 -15.43
CA GLU A 229 19.88 -9.24 -14.67
C GLU A 229 20.08 -9.01 -13.17
N LEU A 230 19.24 -9.65 -12.37
CA LEU A 230 19.44 -9.70 -10.93
C LEU A 230 20.67 -10.58 -10.66
N PRO A 231 21.58 -10.19 -9.77
CA PRO A 231 22.74 -11.01 -9.42
C PRO A 231 22.31 -12.43 -9.02
N ASP A 232 22.87 -13.46 -9.65
CA ASP A 232 22.57 -14.85 -9.31
C ASP A 232 23.37 -15.31 -8.09
N SER A 233 23.15 -14.66 -6.94
CA SER A 233 23.82 -15.02 -5.69
C SER A 233 22.88 -15.76 -4.72
N PRO A 234 23.38 -16.75 -3.97
CA PRO A 234 22.59 -17.42 -2.92
C PRO A 234 21.99 -16.43 -1.93
N GLN A 235 22.74 -15.39 -1.56
CA GLN A 235 22.30 -14.35 -0.62
C GLN A 235 21.10 -13.57 -1.16
N LEU A 236 21.06 -13.26 -2.46
CA LEU A 236 19.94 -12.57 -3.08
C LEU A 236 18.70 -13.46 -3.16
N LYS A 237 18.89 -14.75 -3.46
CA LYS A 237 17.82 -15.75 -3.44
C LYS A 237 17.19 -15.83 -2.05
N PHE A 238 17.99 -15.87 -0.98
CA PHE A 238 17.49 -15.87 0.40
C PHE A 238 16.68 -14.62 0.76
N LEU A 239 16.99 -13.45 0.20
CA LEU A 239 16.21 -12.24 0.45
C LEU A 239 14.86 -12.26 -0.26
N LEU A 240 14.75 -12.91 -1.42
CA LEU A 240 13.54 -12.91 -2.24
C LEU A 240 12.53 -14.01 -1.87
N HIS A 241 12.96 -15.04 -1.15
CA HIS A 241 12.15 -16.16 -0.64
C HIS A 241 11.74 -15.98 0.82
#